data_AF-A0A9W8I4T7-F1
#
_entry.id   AF-A0A9W8I4T7-F1
#
_cell.length_a   1.000
_cell.length_b   1.000
_cell.length_c   1.000
_cell.angle_alpha   90.00
_cell.angle_beta   90.00
_cell.angle_gamma   90.00
#
_symmetry.space_group_name_H-M   'P 1'
#
loop_
_entity.id
_entity.type
_entity.pdbx_description
1 polymer ?
#
loop_
_entity_poly.entity_id
_entity_poly.type
_entity_poly.pdbx_seq_one_letter_code
_entity_poly.pdbx_strand_id
1 'polypeptide(L)'
;MTYINLTHLLVTSKMSIDTMVKLIVKMHSLTGLEIYNLVPGPNIAIASSDNKCKPYDTKLRTLSLYFNESEFSAPTKLIVLQHLLLRMPLLERVITPNVLISPLYDFVSKNLMKHPHLDKINFRFC
;
A
#
# COMPACT_ATOMS: atom_id res chain seq x y z
N MET A 1 -1.20 -10.62 -25.88
CA MET A 1 -0.02 -9.80 -25.47
C MET A 1 0.47 -10.34 -24.14
N THR A 2 1.61 -11.01 -24.14
CA THR A 2 2.28 -11.51 -22.93
C THR A 2 2.93 -10.32 -22.23
N TYR A 3 2.32 -9.86 -21.14
CA TYR A 3 2.99 -8.92 -20.25
C TYR A 3 4.28 -9.60 -19.75
N ILE A 4 5.37 -8.84 -19.75
CA ILE A 4 6.62 -9.23 -19.07
C ILE A 4 6.23 -9.84 -17.72
N ASN A 5 6.72 -11.06 -17.43
CA ASN A 5 6.44 -11.74 -16.17
C ASN A 5 7.27 -11.10 -15.04
N LEU A 6 7.06 -9.80 -14.84
CA LEU A 6 7.75 -9.01 -13.84
C LEU A 6 7.11 -9.30 -12.49
N THR A 7 7.89 -9.93 -11.62
CA THR A 7 7.46 -10.27 -10.27
C THR A 7 7.89 -9.21 -9.26
N HIS A 8 8.93 -8.44 -9.55
CA HIS A 8 9.45 -7.40 -8.67
C HIS A 8 9.71 -6.11 -9.44
N LEU A 9 9.27 -4.98 -8.91
CA LEU A 9 9.48 -3.67 -9.50
C LEU A 9 10.00 -2.68 -8.45
N LEU A 10 11.09 -2.01 -8.80
CA LEU A 10 11.66 -0.88 -8.07
C LEU A 10 11.42 0.39 -8.87
N VAL A 11 10.89 1.43 -8.23
CA VAL A 11 10.68 2.75 -8.81
C VAL A 11 11.38 3.80 -7.96
N THR A 12 12.40 4.44 -8.53
CA THR A 12 13.15 5.51 -7.86
C THR A 12 12.67 6.91 -8.23
N SER A 13 11.96 7.04 -9.35
CA SER A 13 11.37 8.30 -9.80
C SER A 13 10.13 8.69 -9.00
N LYS A 14 9.78 9.98 -9.02
CA LYS A 14 8.53 10.50 -8.47
C LYS A 14 7.32 9.76 -9.05
N MET A 15 6.47 9.21 -8.20
CA MET A 15 5.26 8.47 -8.61
C MET A 15 4.07 8.88 -7.75
N SER A 16 2.93 9.18 -8.37
CA SER A 16 1.70 9.45 -7.62
C SER A 16 1.02 8.19 -7.12
N ILE A 17 0.26 8.29 -6.02
CA ILE A 17 -0.58 7.20 -5.51
C ILE A 17 -1.50 6.63 -6.60
N ASP A 18 -2.14 7.49 -7.40
CA ASP A 18 -3.04 7.06 -8.48
C ASP A 18 -2.32 6.18 -9.51
N THR A 19 -1.08 6.55 -9.84
CA THR A 19 -0.24 5.80 -10.77
C THR A 19 0.18 4.47 -10.17
N MET A 20 0.61 4.46 -8.91
CA MET A 20 0.94 3.24 -8.16
C MET A 20 -0.25 2.28 -8.13
N VAL A 21 -1.46 2.74 -7.77
CA VAL A 21 -2.65 1.88 -7.71
C VAL A 21 -2.98 1.30 -9.09
N LYS A 22 -2.92 2.12 -10.15
CA LYS A 22 -3.11 1.63 -11.53
C LYS A 22 -2.07 0.57 -11.91
N LEU A 23 -0.83 0.74 -11.47
CA LEU A 23 0.24 -0.23 -11.69
C LEU A 23 -0.04 -1.54 -10.98
N ILE A 24 -0.41 -1.50 -9.69
CA ILE A 24 -0.71 -2.68 -8.88
C ILE A 24 -1.85 -3.51 -9.48
N VAL A 25 -2.89 -2.84 -10.00
CA VAL A 25 -4.05 -3.50 -10.61
C VAL A 25 -3.74 -4.05 -12.00
N LYS A 26 -2.83 -3.44 -12.76
CA LYS A 26 -2.46 -3.92 -14.10
C LYS A 26 -1.41 -5.03 -14.09
N MET A 27 -0.52 -5.03 -13.11
CA MET A 27 0.62 -5.96 -13.05
C MET A 27 0.28 -7.19 -12.20
N HIS A 28 -0.57 -8.07 -12.72
CA HIS A 28 -1.09 -9.22 -11.98
C HIS A 28 -0.04 -10.26 -11.53
N SER A 29 1.13 -10.29 -12.17
CA SER A 29 2.27 -11.15 -11.76
C SER A 29 3.16 -10.53 -10.69
N LEU A 30 2.96 -9.25 -10.36
CA LEU A 30 3.81 -8.52 -9.43
C LEU A 30 3.58 -9.01 -8.00
N THR A 31 4.63 -9.50 -7.37
CA THR A 31 4.67 -9.96 -5.97
C THR A 31 5.40 -8.98 -5.06
N GLY A 32 6.29 -8.15 -5.60
CA GLY A 32 7.04 -7.13 -4.88
C GLY A 32 7.04 -5.76 -5.57
N LEU A 33 6.79 -4.71 -4.82
CA LEU A 33 6.81 -3.33 -5.31
C LEU A 33 7.53 -2.42 -4.31
N GLU A 34 8.49 -1.66 -4.80
CA GLU A 34 9.23 -0.66 -4.02
C GLU A 34 9.18 0.69 -4.72
N ILE A 35 8.79 1.74 -4.00
CA ILE A 35 8.66 3.11 -4.52
C ILE A 35 9.36 4.07 -3.58
N TYR A 36 10.40 4.75 -4.06
CA TYR A 36 11.27 5.61 -3.23
C TYR A 36 10.83 7.08 -3.15
N ASN A 37 9.90 7.52 -3.99
CA ASN A 37 9.45 8.90 -4.05
C ASN A 37 7.95 8.96 -4.36
N LEU A 38 7.15 8.39 -3.46
CA LEU A 38 5.69 8.41 -3.58
C LEU A 38 5.18 9.82 -3.25
N VAL A 39 4.30 10.36 -4.10
CA VAL A 39 3.69 11.69 -3.93
C VAL A 39 2.16 11.61 -3.91
N PRO A 40 1.49 12.64 -3.37
CA PRO A 40 0.05 12.72 -3.45
C PRO A 40 -0.45 12.65 -4.90
N GLY A 41 -1.56 11.95 -5.12
CA GLY A 41 -2.29 12.03 -6.39
C GLY A 41 -3.29 13.18 -6.38
N PRO A 42 -3.75 13.66 -7.54
CA PRO A 42 -4.84 14.63 -7.63
C PRO A 42 -6.16 14.12 -7.03
N ASN A 43 -6.36 12.80 -6.95
CA ASN A 43 -7.62 12.20 -6.52
C ASN A 43 -7.49 11.36 -5.24
N ILE A 44 -6.82 11.85 -4.20
CA ILE A 44 -6.83 11.20 -2.87
C ILE A 44 -8.21 11.40 -2.21
N ALA A 45 -9.27 10.88 -2.85
CA ALA A 45 -10.51 10.51 -2.19
C ALA A 45 -10.29 9.11 -1.60
N ILE A 46 -9.34 9.00 -0.67
CA ILE A 46 -9.21 7.79 0.15
C ILE A 46 -10.32 7.90 1.19
N ALA A 47 -11.49 7.34 0.84
CA ALA A 47 -12.63 7.31 1.72
C ALA A 47 -12.27 6.53 2.98
N SER A 48 -12.08 7.25 4.08
CA SER A 48 -11.97 6.67 5.40
C SER A 48 -13.24 5.87 5.69
N SER A 49 -13.08 4.57 5.98
CA SER A 49 -14.01 3.77 6.81
C SER A 49 -15.25 3.11 6.19
N ASP A 50 -15.42 3.00 4.87
CA ASP A 50 -16.58 2.26 4.34
C ASP A 50 -16.30 0.76 4.11
N ASN A 51 -17.15 -0.08 4.72
CA ASN A 51 -17.23 -1.56 4.61
C ASN A 51 -17.43 -2.09 3.16
N LYS A 52 -17.18 -1.29 2.13
CA LYS A 52 -17.42 -1.58 0.71
C LYS A 52 -16.17 -1.47 -0.17
N CYS A 53 -14.98 -1.36 0.41
CA CYS A 53 -13.74 -1.32 -0.37
C CYS A 53 -13.48 -2.68 -1.04
N LYS A 54 -13.78 -2.80 -2.34
CA LYS A 54 -13.46 -3.99 -3.13
C LYS A 54 -11.93 -4.22 -3.13
N PRO A 55 -11.45 -5.44 -2.83
CA PRO A 55 -10.05 -5.79 -2.95
C PRO A 55 -9.48 -5.49 -4.34
N TYR A 56 -8.19 -5.19 -4.40
CA TYR A 56 -7.44 -5.12 -5.65
C TYR A 56 -7.16 -6.54 -6.14
N ASP A 57 -7.30 -6.74 -7.45
CA ASP A 57 -6.88 -7.97 -8.12
C ASP A 57 -5.36 -7.93 -8.35
N THR A 58 -4.61 -8.33 -7.32
CA THR A 58 -3.15 -8.29 -7.32
C THR A 58 -2.57 -9.48 -6.55
N LYS A 59 -1.37 -9.93 -6.93
CA LYS A 59 -0.59 -10.95 -6.23
C LYS A 59 0.49 -10.36 -5.33
N LEU A 60 0.41 -9.06 -5.06
CA LEU A 60 1.43 -8.35 -4.29
C LEU A 60 1.50 -8.87 -2.86
N ARG A 61 2.70 -9.31 -2.47
CA ARG A 61 3.03 -9.82 -1.13
C ARG A 61 3.91 -8.86 -0.35
N THR A 62 4.79 -8.14 -1.05
CA THR A 62 5.71 -7.16 -0.45
C THR A 62 5.50 -5.78 -1.05
N LEU A 63 5.32 -4.78 -0.18
CA LEU A 63 5.17 -3.38 -0.57
C LEU A 63 6.10 -2.50 0.26
N SER A 64 6.98 -1.76 -0.40
CA SER A 64 7.84 -0.74 0.22
C SER A 64 7.48 0.64 -0.30
N LEU A 65 7.05 1.54 0.59
CA LEU A 65 6.66 2.91 0.23
C LEU A 65 7.50 3.92 1.02
N TYR A 66 8.29 4.69 0.29
CA TYR A 66 8.95 5.87 0.81
C TYR A 66 8.15 7.08 0.35
N PHE A 67 7.49 7.72 1.31
CA PHE A 67 6.70 8.91 1.07
C PHE A 67 7.61 10.11 0.89
N ASN A 68 7.28 10.98 -0.05
CA ASN A 68 7.94 12.27 -0.15
C ASN A 68 7.54 13.14 1.05
N GLU A 69 8.48 13.37 1.96
CA GLU A 69 8.27 14.10 3.22
C GLU A 69 7.81 15.56 3.01
N SER A 70 8.17 16.18 1.88
CA SER A 70 7.77 17.56 1.57
C SER A 70 6.32 17.65 1.08
N GLU A 71 5.73 16.54 0.63
CA GLU A 71 4.39 16.51 0.04
C GLU A 71 3.37 15.73 0.90
N PHE A 72 3.82 14.96 1.89
CA PHE A 72 2.95 14.16 2.77
C PHE A 72 2.99 14.59 4.23
N SER A 73 1.82 14.93 4.77
CA SER A 73 1.63 14.98 6.22
C SER A 73 1.58 13.56 6.82
N ALA A 74 2.01 13.38 8.07
CA ALA A 74 1.94 12.09 8.76
C ALA A 74 0.53 11.46 8.78
N PRO A 75 -0.57 12.20 9.05
CA PRO A 75 -1.93 11.68 8.94
C PRO A 75 -2.27 11.14 7.54
N THR A 76 -1.85 11.85 6.49
CA THR A 76 -2.11 11.43 5.11
C THR A 76 -1.39 10.13 4.78
N LYS A 77 -0.13 9.95 5.23
CA LYS A 77 0.60 8.68 5.05
C LYS A 77 -0.15 7.51 5.68
N LEU A 78 -0.66 7.68 6.91
CA LEU A 78 -1.43 6.66 7.60
C LEU A 78 -2.71 6.29 6.86
N ILE A 79 -3.47 7.28 6.40
CA ILE A 79 -4.71 7.06 5.63
C ILE A 79 -4.42 6.24 4.37
N VAL A 80 -3.35 6.57 3.66
CA VAL A 80 -2.92 5.81 2.46
C VAL A 80 -2.62 4.37 2.81
N LEU A 81 -1.83 4.13 3.85
CA LEU A 81 -1.47 2.78 4.26
C LEU A 81 -2.68 1.97 4.68
N GLN A 82 -3.53 2.50 5.55
CA GLN A 82 -4.76 1.83 5.99
C GLN A 82 -5.62 1.40 4.81
N HIS A 83 -5.78 2.26 3.80
CA HIS A 83 -6.52 1.93 2.58
C HIS A 83 -5.88 0.79 1.79
N LEU A 84 -4.56 0.79 1.61
CA LEU A 84 -3.87 -0.28 0.91
C LEU A 84 -3.99 -1.61 1.66
N LEU A 85 -3.85 -1.60 2.99
CA LEU A 85 -3.99 -2.79 3.83
C LEU A 85 -5.37 -3.44 3.70
N LEU A 86 -6.45 -2.65 3.64
CA LEU A 86 -7.80 -3.18 3.46
C LEU A 86 -8.02 -3.79 2.06
N ARG A 87 -7.33 -3.27 1.04
CA ARG A 87 -7.57 -3.64 -0.36
C ARG A 87 -6.58 -4.66 -0.91
N MET A 88 -5.52 -5.02 -0.18
CA MET A 88 -4.51 -5.99 -0.62
C MET A 88 -4.49 -7.23 0.29
N PRO A 89 -5.41 -8.19 0.09
CA PRO A 89 -5.57 -9.32 0.99
C PRO A 89 -4.39 -10.33 0.98
N LEU A 90 -3.52 -10.24 -0.02
CA LEU A 90 -2.33 -11.11 -0.14
C LEU A 90 -1.05 -10.45 0.38
N LEU A 91 -1.15 -9.23 0.91
CA LEU A 91 -0.01 -8.48 1.40
C LEU A 91 0.49 -9.11 2.71
N GLU A 92 1.78 -9.43 2.76
CA GLU A 92 2.44 -10.11 3.89
C GLU A 92 3.53 -9.23 4.49
N ARG A 93 4.08 -8.29 3.71
CA ARG A 93 5.17 -7.42 4.15
C ARG A 93 4.94 -5.99 3.71
N VAL A 94 5.02 -5.07 4.66
CA VAL A 94 4.93 -3.62 4.43
C VAL A 94 6.15 -2.95 5.03
N ILE A 95 6.86 -2.18 4.21
CA ILE A 95 8.01 -1.37 4.61
C ILE A 95 7.68 0.08 4.35
N THR A 96 7.63 0.90 5.39
CA THR A 96 7.26 2.32 5.29
C THR A 96 8.14 3.16 6.19
N PRO A 97 9.33 3.55 5.73
CA PRO A 97 10.25 4.37 6.50
C PRO A 97 9.58 5.68 6.91
N ASN A 98 9.95 6.19 8.09
CA ASN A 98 9.44 7.47 8.62
C ASN A 98 7.91 7.54 8.80
N VAL A 99 7.26 6.39 9.02
CA VAL A 99 5.84 6.32 9.42
C VAL A 99 5.72 5.66 10.79
N LEU A 100 4.96 6.29 11.69
CA LEU A 100 4.64 5.71 13.00
C LEU A 100 3.77 4.46 12.82
N ILE A 101 4.20 3.33 13.36
CA ILE A 101 3.50 2.05 13.16
C ILE A 101 2.45 1.77 14.24
N SER A 102 2.56 2.35 15.43
CA SER A 102 1.54 2.17 16.49
C SER A 102 0.11 2.39 15.99
N PRO A 103 -0.20 3.47 15.23
CA PRO A 103 -1.55 3.65 14.67
C PRO A 103 -1.97 2.59 13.64
N LEU A 104 -1.02 1.93 12.98
CA LEU A 104 -1.30 0.83 12.05
C LEU A 104 -1.65 -0.46 12.82
N TYR A 105 -0.95 -0.76 13.92
CA TYR A 105 -1.31 -1.90 14.78
C TYR A 105 -2.68 -1.72 15.43
N ASP A 106 -2.99 -0.50 15.90
CA ASP A 106 -4.32 -0.17 16.43
C ASP A 106 -5.40 -0.36 15.35
N PHE A 107 -5.10 0.06 14.12
CA PHE A 107 -5.98 -0.12 12.98
C PHE A 107 -6.19 -1.61 12.63
N VAL A 108 -5.12 -2.41 12.59
CA VAL A 108 -5.19 -3.86 12.34
C VAL A 108 -6.04 -4.54 13.41
N SER A 109 -5.78 -4.25 14.68
CA SER A 109 -6.53 -4.79 15.83
C SER A 109 -8.04 -4.52 15.73
N LYS A 110 -8.42 -3.31 15.31
CA LYS A 110 -9.83 -2.91 15.14
C LYS A 110 -10.52 -3.58 13.95
N ASN A 111 -9.76 -4.01 12.94
CA ASN A 111 -10.30 -4.51 11.67
C ASN A 111 -10.11 -6.02 11.45
N LEU A 112 -9.34 -6.69 12.30
CA LEU A 112 -8.99 -8.11 12.22
C LEU A 112 -10.19 -9.04 12.02
N MET A 113 -11.29 -8.82 12.74
CA MET A 113 -12.51 -9.64 12.62
C MET A 113 -13.16 -9.55 11.22
N LYS A 114 -13.07 -8.38 10.57
CA LYS A 114 -13.63 -8.14 9.23
C LYS A 114 -12.64 -8.45 8.12
N HIS A 115 -11.35 -8.33 8.42
CA HIS A 115 -10.24 -8.47 7.49
C HIS A 115 -9.16 -9.38 8.10
N PRO A 116 -9.40 -10.71 8.16
CA PRO A 116 -8.48 -11.64 8.83
C PRO A 116 -7.09 -11.73 8.18
N HIS A 117 -6.97 -11.31 6.92
CA HIS A 117 -5.67 -11.26 6.23
C HIS A 117 -4.69 -10.28 6.89
N LEU A 118 -5.18 -9.28 7.63
CA LEU A 118 -4.33 -8.29 8.29
C LEU A 118 -3.42 -8.92 9.35
N ASP A 119 -3.79 -10.07 9.91
CA ASP A 119 -3.00 -10.82 10.89
C ASP A 119 -1.64 -11.29 10.33
N LYS A 120 -1.56 -11.48 9.01
CA LYS A 120 -0.37 -11.98 8.32
C LYS A 120 0.61 -10.88 7.96
N ILE A 121 0.28 -9.62 8.21
CA ILE A 121 1.10 -8.48 7.80
C ILE A 121 2.25 -8.29 8.78
N ASN A 122 3.46 -8.37 8.24
CA ASN A 122 4.67 -7.98 8.93
C ASN A 122 5.09 -6.56 8.52
N PHE A 123 5.03 -5.64 9.47
CA PHE A 123 5.54 -4.28 9.31
C PHE A 123 7.04 -4.26 9.61
N ARG A 124 7.86 -3.82 8.64
CA ARG A 124 9.31 -3.66 8.80
C ARG A 124 9.72 -2.20 8.80
N PHE A 125 10.72 -1.91 9.62
CA PHE A 125 11.29 -0.58 9.82
C PHE A 125 12.68 -0.53 9.17
N CYS A 126 12.95 0.55 8.44
CA CYS A 126 14.26 0.96 7.97
C CYS A 126 14.39 2.46 8.19
#